data_AF-A0A938WD27-F1
#
_entry.id   AF-A0A938WD27-F1
#
_cell.length_a   1.000
_cell.length_b   1.000
_cell.length_c   1.000
_cell.angle_alpha   90.00
_cell.angle_beta   90.00
_cell.angle_gamma   90.00
#
_symmetry.space_group_name_H-M   'P 1'
#
loop_
_entity.id
_entity.type
_entity.pdbx_description
1 polymer ?
#
loop_
_entity_poly.entity_id
_entity_poly.type
_entity_poly.pdbx_seq_one_letter_code
_entity_poly.pdbx_strand_id
1 'polypeptide(L)'
;MKKRWRNAGLYVLLAVVVIAVGTAFLDRPDPANAPRTLRYSDFVEAVEGNEVSRVLIAPDRGTAQVVENNGQRAVVNLAPDKDLLKLLEDHKVDIAVEPSRQAQPWQQAIGSLIFPLLLLGGLFF
;
A
#
# COMPACT_ATOMS: atom_id res chain seq x y z
N MET A 1 -6.43 42.44 22.43
CA MET A 1 -6.79 41.01 22.20
C MET A 1 -6.04 40.15 23.22
N LYS A 2 -6.72 39.29 23.99
CA LYS A 2 -6.15 38.63 25.20
C LYS A 2 -5.05 37.62 24.80
N LYS A 3 -3.83 37.80 25.34
CA LYS A 3 -2.59 37.01 25.12
C LYS A 3 -2.75 35.48 25.15
N ARG A 4 -3.82 34.97 25.78
CA ARG A 4 -4.18 33.54 25.90
C ARG A 4 -4.54 32.88 24.57
N TRP A 5 -5.00 33.65 23.58
CA TRP A 5 -5.35 33.13 22.25
C TRP A 5 -4.14 32.94 21.33
N ARG A 6 -3.04 33.66 21.60
CA ARG A 6 -1.83 33.59 20.76
C ARG A 6 -1.10 32.25 20.90
N ASN A 7 -1.19 31.62 22.08
CA ASN A 7 -0.54 30.33 22.36
C ASN A 7 -1.50 29.15 22.12
N ALA A 8 -2.81 29.40 22.05
CA ALA A 8 -3.80 28.36 21.79
C ALA A 8 -3.54 27.65 20.46
N GLY A 9 -3.19 28.40 19.40
CA GLY A 9 -2.80 27.82 18.11
C GLY A 9 -1.55 26.94 18.20
N LEU A 10 -0.56 27.34 19.00
CA LEU A 10 0.66 26.55 19.22
C LEU A 10 0.37 25.21 19.90
N TYR A 11 -0.50 25.20 20.91
CA TYR A 11 -0.88 23.97 21.61
C TYR A 11 -1.71 23.04 20.73
N VAL A 12 -2.60 23.59 19.89
CA VAL A 12 -3.35 22.79 18.90
C VAL A 12 -2.39 22.17 17.88
N LEU A 13 -1.43 22.93 17.38
CA LEU A 13 -0.41 22.42 16.44
C LEU A 13 0.44 21.33 17.09
N LEU A 14 0.88 21.53 18.33
CA LEU A 14 1.65 20.52 19.08
C LEU A 14 0.83 19.24 19.28
N ALA A 15 -0.46 19.36 19.63
CA ALA A 15 -1.34 18.20 19.78
C ALA A 15 -1.50 17.41 18.47
N VAL A 16 -1.64 18.11 17.33
CA VAL A 16 -1.70 17.46 16.00
C VAL A 16 -0.40 16.73 15.68
N VAL A 17 0.76 17.33 15.98
CA VAL A 17 2.07 16.69 15.78
C VAL A 17 2.21 15.44 16.63
N VAL A 18 1.81 15.49 17.92
CA VAL A 18 1.88 14.33 18.82
C VAL A 18 0.98 13.19 18.34
N ILE A 19 -0.24 13.50 17.88
CA ILE A 19 -1.16 12.50 17.33
C ILE A 19 -0.57 11.89 16.06
N ALA A 20 -0.11 12.70 15.11
CA ALA A 20 0.46 12.23 13.85
C ALA A 20 1.69 11.33 14.05
N VAL A 21 2.56 11.69 15.00
CA VAL A 21 3.74 10.87 15.36
C VAL A 21 3.30 9.59 16.08
N GLY A 22 2.36 9.69 17.02
CA GLY A 22 1.81 8.53 17.73
C GLY A 22 1.18 7.50 16.80
N THR A 23 0.40 7.94 15.81
CA THR A 23 -0.21 7.04 14.81
C THR A 23 0.82 6.42 13.88
N ALA A 24 1.87 7.16 13.48
CA ALA A 24 2.94 6.63 12.63
C ALA A 24 3.73 5.47 13.27
N PHE A 25 3.79 5.43 14.60
CA PHE A 25 4.41 4.31 15.33
C PHE A 25 3.50 3.09 15.46
N LEU A 26 2.18 3.27 15.39
CA LEU A 26 1.19 2.20 15.46
C LEU A 26 0.97 1.52 14.10
N ASP A 27 1.10 2.27 13.00
CA ASP A 27 0.94 1.78 11.62
C ASP A 27 2.15 0.99 11.07
N ARG A 28 2.98 0.39 11.95
CA ARG A 28 4.10 -0.43 11.47
C ARG A 28 3.53 -1.70 10.81
N PRO A 29 3.77 -1.92 9.50
CA PRO A 29 3.39 -3.18 8.87
C PRO A 29 4.16 -4.31 9.56
N ASP A 30 3.47 -5.38 9.95
CA ASP A 30 4.15 -6.55 10.52
C ASP A 30 5.21 -7.04 9.53
N PRO A 31 6.52 -7.01 9.87
CA PRO A 31 7.57 -7.42 8.94
C PRO A 31 7.48 -8.92 8.61
N ALA A 32 6.82 -9.71 9.46
CA ALA A 32 6.50 -11.11 9.20
C ALA A 32 5.50 -11.30 8.04
N ASN A 33 4.72 -10.26 7.70
CA ASN A 33 3.75 -10.26 6.61
C ASN A 33 4.22 -9.41 5.41
N ALA A 34 5.46 -8.92 5.43
CA ALA A 34 6.04 -8.23 4.28
C ALA A 34 6.10 -9.21 3.10
N PRO A 35 5.50 -8.88 1.93
CA PRO A 35 5.51 -9.79 0.80
C PRO A 35 6.95 -10.05 0.36
N ARG A 36 7.35 -11.32 0.34
CA ARG A 36 8.65 -11.72 -0.22
C ARG A 36 8.62 -11.61 -1.75
N THR A 37 9.75 -11.30 -2.38
CA THR A 37 9.83 -11.35 -3.85
C THR A 37 10.02 -12.81 -4.30
N LEU A 38 9.16 -13.29 -5.20
CA LEU A 38 9.23 -14.62 -5.79
C LEU A 38 9.66 -14.53 -7.26
N ARG A 39 10.45 -15.50 -7.75
CA ARG A 39 10.77 -15.59 -9.19
C ARG A 39 9.57 -16.16 -9.94
N TYR A 40 9.47 -15.82 -11.22
CA TYR A 40 8.38 -16.32 -12.07
C TYR A 40 8.37 -17.85 -12.19
N SER A 41 9.54 -18.50 -12.34
CA SER A 41 9.63 -19.96 -12.39
C SER A 41 9.10 -20.63 -11.12
N ASP A 42 9.49 -20.09 -9.96
CA ASP A 42 9.14 -20.65 -8.66
C ASP A 42 7.64 -20.45 -8.40
N PHE A 43 7.05 -19.40 -8.97
CA PHE A 43 5.60 -19.18 -8.96
C PHE A 43 4.86 -20.23 -9.79
N VAL A 44 5.32 -20.47 -11.02
CA VAL A 44 4.72 -21.48 -11.90
C VAL A 44 4.79 -22.86 -11.25
N GLU A 45 5.95 -23.22 -10.69
CA GLU A 45 6.13 -24.49 -9.97
C GLU A 45 5.20 -24.61 -8.76
N ALA A 46 5.04 -23.54 -7.98
CA ALA A 46 4.11 -23.51 -6.84
C ALA A 46 2.64 -23.63 -7.27
N VAL A 47 2.26 -23.06 -8.42
CA VAL A 47 0.92 -23.21 -9.00
C VAL A 47 0.69 -24.65 -9.46
N GLU A 48 1.64 -25.22 -10.21
CA GLU A 48 1.59 -26.61 -10.66
C GLU A 48 1.53 -27.59 -9.48
N GLY A 49 2.24 -27.28 -8.39
CA GLY A 49 2.21 -28.01 -7.12
C GLY A 49 0.94 -27.83 -6.29
N ASN A 50 -0.01 -26.99 -6.72
CA ASN A 50 -1.21 -26.60 -5.96
C ASN A 50 -0.91 -25.96 -4.60
N GLU A 51 0.22 -25.27 -4.48
CA GLU A 51 0.64 -24.58 -3.25
C GLU A 51 0.07 -23.16 -3.15
N VAL A 52 -0.47 -22.64 -4.25
CA VAL A 52 -1.05 -21.30 -4.37
C VAL A 52 -2.55 -21.35 -4.22
N SER A 53 -3.08 -20.54 -3.30
CA SER A 53 -4.53 -20.42 -3.07
C SER A 53 -5.16 -19.27 -3.86
N ARG A 54 -4.45 -18.15 -3.96
CA ARG A 54 -4.97 -16.92 -4.57
C ARG A 54 -3.87 -16.11 -5.25
N VAL A 55 -4.22 -15.50 -6.38
CA VAL A 55 -3.37 -14.55 -7.10
C VAL A 55 -4.14 -13.26 -7.33
N LEU A 56 -3.57 -12.16 -6.86
CA LEU A 56 -4.06 -10.79 -7.00
C LEU A 56 -3.22 -10.08 -8.06
N ILE A 57 -3.73 -9.96 -9.26
CA ILE A 57 -3.03 -9.32 -10.39
C ILE A 57 -3.17 -7.81 -10.27
N ALA A 58 -2.06 -7.10 -10.36
CA ALA A 58 -2.05 -5.65 -10.32
C ALA A 58 -2.71 -5.05 -11.58
N PRO A 59 -3.24 -3.81 -11.52
CA PRO A 59 -3.99 -3.23 -12.63
C PRO A 59 -3.17 -3.09 -13.93
N ASP A 60 -1.86 -2.89 -13.79
CA ASP A 60 -0.90 -2.78 -14.89
C ASP A 60 -0.48 -4.13 -15.49
N ARG A 61 -0.92 -5.25 -14.89
CA ARG A 61 -0.57 -6.63 -15.24
C ARG A 61 0.94 -6.93 -15.19
N GLY A 62 1.74 -6.04 -14.63
CA GLY A 62 3.19 -6.23 -14.52
C GLY A 62 3.59 -7.06 -13.31
N THR A 63 2.74 -7.09 -12.29
CA THR A 63 2.99 -7.80 -11.04
C THR A 63 1.74 -8.50 -10.52
N ALA A 64 1.93 -9.48 -9.65
CA ALA A 64 0.86 -10.06 -8.86
C ALA A 64 1.31 -10.35 -7.43
N GLN A 65 0.36 -10.25 -6.51
CA GLN A 65 0.51 -10.76 -5.15
C GLN A 65 -0.04 -12.19 -5.08
N VAL A 66 0.80 -13.11 -4.67
CA VAL A 66 0.51 -14.53 -4.51
C VAL A 66 0.24 -14.81 -3.04
N VAL A 67 -0.81 -15.57 -2.76
CA VAL A 67 -1.13 -16.09 -1.43
C VAL A 67 -1.01 -17.60 -1.47
N GLU A 68 -0.04 -18.13 -0.76
CA GLU A 68 0.17 -19.57 -0.62
C GLU A 68 -0.85 -20.18 0.36
N ASN A 69 -1.06 -21.49 0.29
CA ASN A 69 -1.97 -22.22 1.18
C ASN A 69 -1.60 -22.10 2.67
N ASN A 70 -0.33 -21.84 2.96
CA ASN A 70 0.19 -21.61 4.31
C ASN A 70 -0.10 -20.17 4.83
N GLY A 71 -0.74 -19.32 4.03
CA GLY A 71 -1.05 -17.92 4.35
C GLY A 71 0.09 -16.93 4.06
N GLN A 72 1.26 -17.40 3.63
CA GLN A 72 2.36 -16.54 3.22
C GLN A 72 2.01 -15.76 1.97
N ARG A 73 2.56 -14.55 1.89
CA ARG A 73 2.35 -13.64 0.77
C ARG A 73 3.67 -13.40 0.06
N ALA A 74 3.61 -13.46 -1.26
CA ALA A 74 4.73 -13.12 -2.12
C ALA A 74 4.30 -12.16 -3.22
N VAL A 75 5.25 -11.46 -3.82
CA VAL A 75 5.05 -10.64 -5.01
C VAL A 75 5.89 -11.23 -6.13
N VAL A 76 5.27 -11.43 -7.28
CA VAL A 76 5.92 -11.94 -8.49
C VAL A 76 5.78 -10.93 -9.63
N ASN A 77 6.84 -10.76 -10.39
CA ASN A 77 6.77 -10.04 -11.66
C ASN A 77 6.21 -10.97 -12.73
N LEU A 78 5.13 -10.55 -13.37
CA LEU A 78 4.46 -11.34 -14.38
C LEU A 78 5.13 -11.14 -15.75
N ALA A 79 5.38 -12.24 -16.45
CA ALA A 79 5.63 -12.19 -17.88
C ALA A 79 4.29 -11.99 -18.62
N PRO A 80 4.27 -11.28 -19.76
CA PRO A 80 3.10 -11.25 -20.63
C PRO A 80 2.91 -12.62 -21.29
N ASP A 81 2.28 -13.52 -20.54
CA ASP A 81 2.02 -14.91 -20.92
C ASP A 81 0.51 -15.14 -21.04
N LYS A 82 0.08 -15.72 -22.17
CA LYS A 82 -1.32 -16.02 -22.45
C LYS A 82 -1.79 -17.30 -21.75
N ASP A 83 -0.86 -18.20 -21.44
CA ASP A 83 -1.17 -19.51 -20.87
C ASP A 83 -1.24 -19.44 -19.34
N LEU A 84 -0.70 -18.39 -18.72
CA LEU A 84 -0.70 -18.22 -17.26
C LEU A 84 -2.11 -18.22 -16.65
N LEU A 85 -3.06 -17.47 -17.25
CA LEU A 85 -4.42 -17.43 -16.72
C LEU A 85 -5.07 -18.82 -16.77
N LYS A 86 -4.79 -19.57 -17.83
CA LYS A 86 -5.29 -20.94 -17.99
C LYS A 86 -4.65 -21.88 -16.97
N LEU A 87 -3.34 -21.79 -16.77
CA LEU A 87 -2.63 -22.55 -15.73
C LEU A 87 -3.25 -22.32 -14.34
N LEU A 88 -3.50 -21.06 -13.99
CA LEU A 88 -4.13 -20.71 -12.71
C LEU A 88 -5.55 -21.26 -12.59
N GLU A 89 -6.35 -21.22 -13.66
CA GLU A 89 -7.71 -21.76 -13.71
C GLU A 89 -7.74 -23.30 -13.61
N ASP A 90 -6.84 -23.97 -14.34
CA ASP A 90 -6.69 -25.43 -14.36
C ASP A 90 -6.35 -25.95 -12.94
N HIS A 91 -5.52 -25.21 -12.20
CA HIS A 91 -5.13 -25.49 -10.81
C HIS A 91 -6.06 -24.89 -9.75
N LYS A 92 -7.24 -24.38 -10.13
CA LYS A 92 -8.27 -23.85 -9.21
C LYS A 92 -7.78 -22.72 -8.30
N VAL A 93 -6.81 -21.94 -8.76
CA VAL A 93 -6.34 -20.76 -8.05
C VAL A 93 -7.41 -19.67 -8.11
N ASP A 94 -7.68 -19.00 -6.98
CA ASP A 94 -8.58 -17.84 -6.95
C ASP A 94 -7.89 -16.63 -7.59
N ILE A 95 -8.38 -16.18 -8.75
CA ILE A 95 -7.80 -15.08 -9.51
C ILE A 95 -8.63 -13.81 -9.28
N ALA A 96 -7.99 -12.79 -8.71
CA ALA A 96 -8.58 -11.46 -8.53
C ALA A 96 -7.70 -10.40 -9.19
N VAL A 97 -8.32 -9.32 -9.68
CA VAL A 97 -7.61 -8.16 -10.21
C VAL A 97 -7.82 -6.99 -9.26
N GLU A 98 -6.74 -6.36 -8.83
CA GLU A 98 -6.86 -5.17 -7.99
C GLU A 98 -7.50 -4.03 -8.78
N PRO A 99 -8.48 -3.31 -8.20
CA PRO A 99 -8.96 -2.08 -8.81
C PRO A 99 -7.83 -1.06 -8.86
N SER A 100 -7.76 -0.29 -9.95
CA SER A 100 -6.80 0.82 -10.05
C SER A 100 -7.02 1.77 -8.89
N ARG A 101 -6.04 1.87 -7.99
CA ARG A 101 -6.08 2.81 -6.87
C ARG A 101 -5.83 4.21 -7.41
N GLN A 102 -6.87 4.85 -7.92
CA GLN A 102 -6.84 6.26 -8.20
C GLN A 102 -6.85 6.97 -6.84
N ALA A 103 -5.77 7.70 -6.53
CA ALA A 103 -5.69 8.46 -5.28
C ALA A 103 -6.96 9.31 -5.13
N GLN A 104 -7.61 9.20 -3.97
CA GLN A 104 -8.88 9.90 -3.79
C GLN A 104 -8.64 11.41 -3.91
N PRO A 105 -9.50 12.18 -4.61
CA PRO A 105 -9.26 13.60 -4.88
C PRO A 105 -8.93 14.43 -3.62
N TRP A 106 -9.52 14.07 -2.47
CA TRP A 106 -9.25 14.73 -1.20
C TRP A 106 -7.83 14.48 -0.65
N GLN A 107 -7.21 13.33 -0.94
CA GLN A 107 -5.83 13.03 -0.52
C GLN A 107 -4.82 13.89 -1.29
N GLN A 108 -5.07 14.07 -2.59
CA GLN A 108 -4.27 14.98 -3.43
C GLN A 108 -4.42 16.44 -2.95
N ALA A 109 -5.63 16.84 -2.56
CA ALA A 109 -5.87 18.17 -2.00
C ALA A 109 -5.10 18.37 -0.69
N ILE A 110 -5.08 17.41 0.24
CA ILE A 110 -4.29 17.55 1.48
C ILE A 110 -2.79 17.67 1.18
N GLY A 111 -2.28 16.87 0.23
CA GLY A 111 -0.87 16.97 -0.19
C GLY A 111 -0.52 18.34 -0.76
N SER A 112 -1.43 18.97 -1.52
CA SER A 112 -1.20 20.30 -2.09
C SER A 112 -1.26 21.42 -1.06
N LEU A 113 -1.87 21.22 0.11
CA LEU A 113 -1.90 22.20 1.20
C LEU A 113 -0.57 22.33 1.94
N ILE A 114 0.36 21.38 1.81
CA ILE A 114 1.67 21.43 2.48
C ILE A 114 2.46 22.67 2.05
N PHE A 115 2.51 22.97 0.75
CA PHE A 115 3.25 24.12 0.23
C PHE A 115 2.67 25.48 0.68
N PRO A 116 1.35 25.75 0.56
CA PRO A 116 0.73 26.95 1.13
C PRO A 116 0.95 27.12 2.63
N LEU A 117 0.88 26.04 3.41
CA LEU A 117 1.09 26.09 4.86
C LEU A 117 2.55 26.41 5.22
N LEU A 118 3.52 25.84 4.50
CA LEU A 118 4.94 26.18 4.66
C LEU A 118 5.23 27.62 4.26
N LEU A 119 4.59 28.13 3.20
CA LEU A 119 4.74 29.51 2.75
C LEU A 119 4.19 30.49 3.78
N LEU A 120 3.00 30.23 4.34
CA LEU A 120 2.47 30.99 5.46
C LEU A 120 3.39 30.88 6.69
N GLY A 121 3.87 29.68 7.01
CA GLY A 121 4.83 29.47 8.09
C GLY A 121 6.08 30.33 7.93
N GLY A 122 6.70 30.35 6.75
CA GLY A 122 7.91 31.13 6.47
C GLY A 122 7.69 32.62 6.22
N LEU A 123 6.47 33.07 5.93
CA LEU A 123 6.15 34.50 5.77
C LEU A 123 5.86 35.18 7.12
N PHE A 124 5.33 34.43 8.08
CA PHE A 124 4.98 34.93 9.41
C PHE A 124 6.02 34.63 10.50
N PHE A 125 7.16 34.01 10.15
CA PHE A 125 8.31 33.73 11.02
C PHE A 125 9.62 34.26 10.44
#